data_AF-A0A4R4FEA2-F1
#
_entry.id   AF-A0A4R4FEA2-F1
#
_cell.length_a   1.000
_cell.length_b   1.000
_cell.length_c   1.000
_cell.angle_alpha   90.00
_cell.angle_beta   90.00
_cell.angle_gamma   90.00
#
_symmetry.space_group_name_H-M   'P 1'
#
loop_
_entity.id
_entity.type
_entity.pdbx_description
1 polymer ?
#
loop_
_entity_poly.entity_id
_entity_poly.type
_entity_poly.pdbx_seq_one_letter_code
_entity_poly.pdbx_strand_id
1 'polypeptide(L)' 'MEIDLSRFKVIHGDKVLNAVSLVDVRMPEGMNWENREINVKPKVIDILAINEDGNLVSIMDEAWTFQFLPIIHKP' A
#
# COMPACT_ATOMS: atom_id res chain seq x y z
N MET A 1 11.00 -7.07 -4.58
CA MET A 1 11.58 -5.72 -4.43
C MET A 1 10.60 -4.98 -3.57
N GLU A 2 10.89 -4.85 -2.28
CA GLU A 2 9.99 -4.20 -1.33
C GLU A 2 10.13 -2.68 -1.45
N ILE A 3 9.01 -1.97 -1.61
CA ILE A 3 9.02 -0.51 -1.69
C ILE A 3 8.82 0.03 -0.28
N ASP A 4 9.80 0.78 0.21
CA ASP A 4 9.75 1.40 1.54
C ASP A 4 8.60 2.41 1.65
N LEU A 5 7.77 2.23 2.67
CA LEU A 5 6.65 3.10 3.02
C LEU A 5 6.79 3.67 4.44
N SER A 6 7.95 3.49 5.11
CA SER A 6 8.19 3.92 6.49
C SER A 6 7.97 5.42 6.76
N ARG A 7 7.96 6.24 5.71
CA ARG A 7 7.68 7.68 5.76
C ARG A 7 6.18 8.02 5.69
N PHE A 8 5.30 7.01 5.66
CA PHE A 8 3.87 7.18 5.55
C PHE A 8 3.13 6.51 6.70
N LYS A 9 2.00 7.11 7.07
CA LYS A 9 0.89 6.37 7.67
C LYS A 9 -0.01 5.86 6.56
N VAL A 10 -0.68 4.74 6.79
CA VAL A 10 -1.70 4.21 5.89
C VAL A 10 -3.04 4.17 6.59
N ILE A 11 -4.07 4.71 5.94
CA ILE A 11 -5.46 4.56 6.33
C ILE A 11 -6.00 3.34 5.59
N HIS A 12 -6.61 2.43 6.33
CA HIS A 12 -7.35 1.27 5.81
C HIS A 12 -8.58 1.04 6.68
N GLY A 13 -9.77 1.14 6.08
CA GLY A 13 -11.03 1.18 6.83
C GLY A 13 -11.09 2.35 7.82
N ASP A 14 -11.31 2.05 9.09
CA ASP A 14 -11.35 3.01 10.21
C ASP A 14 -10.02 3.12 10.96
N LYS A 15 -8.95 2.47 10.47
CA LYS A 15 -7.65 2.38 11.14
C LYS A 15 -6.60 3.27 10.50
N VAL A 16 -5.73 3.83 11.34
CA VAL A 16 -4.52 4.54 10.92
C VAL A 16 -3.30 3.76 11.40
N LEU A 17 -2.53 3.22 10.48
CA LEU A 17 -1.39 2.34 10.76
C LEU A 17 -0.08 3.02 10.35
N ASN A 18 1.04 2.62 10.95
CA ASN A 18 2.35 3.04 10.44
C ASN A 18 2.76 2.10 9.30
N ALA A 19 2.85 2.61 8.08
CA ALA A 19 3.22 1.77 6.95
C ALA A 19 4.71 1.40 7.04
N VAL A 20 5.04 0.19 6.63
CA VAL A 20 6.42 -0.31 6.59
C VAL A 20 6.83 -0.52 5.14
N SER A 21 6.07 -1.30 4.38
CA SER A 21 6.46 -1.70 3.03
C SER A 21 5.27 -2.07 2.15
N LEU A 22 5.40 -1.83 0.84
CA LEU A 22 4.58 -2.48 -0.19
C LEU A 22 5.26 -3.79 -0.61
N VAL A 23 4.61 -4.90 -0.29
CA VAL A 23 5.16 -6.25 -0.40
C VAL A 23 4.80 -6.89 -1.74
N ASP A 24 3.55 -6.71 -2.19
CA ASP A 24 3.05 -7.27 -3.45
C ASP A 24 2.11 -6.28 -4.16
N VAL A 25 2.11 -6.35 -5.49
CA VAL A 25 1.21 -5.57 -6.36
C VAL A 25 0.64 -6.49 -7.43
N ARG A 26 -0.67 -6.65 -7.42
CA ARG A 26 -1.38 -7.48 -8.40
C ARG A 26 -2.12 -6.59 -9.38
N MET A 27 -1.71 -6.67 -10.64
CA MET A 27 -2.38 -5.98 -11.74
C MET A 27 -3.71 -6.67 -12.09
N PRO A 28 -4.63 -5.96 -12.78
CA PRO A 28 -5.85 -6.57 -13.31
C PRO A 28 -5.57 -7.82 -14.16
N GLU A 29 -6.43 -8.82 -14.05
CA GLU A 29 -6.36 -10.04 -14.87
C GLU A 29 -6.55 -9.73 -16.35
N GLY A 30 -5.85 -10.47 -17.22
CA GLY A 30 -5.94 -10.28 -18.67
C GLY A 30 -5.29 -9.00 -19.19
N MET A 31 -4.51 -8.28 -18.37
CA MET A 31 -3.72 -7.14 -18.82
C MET A 31 -2.78 -7.55 -19.96
N ASN A 32 -2.89 -6.87 -21.11
CA ASN A 32 -1.93 -7.00 -22.20
C ASN A 32 -0.67 -6.19 -21.86
N TRP A 33 0.38 -6.87 -21.41
CA TRP A 33 1.61 -6.23 -20.97
C TRP A 33 2.34 -5.43 -22.06
N GLU A 34 2.18 -5.81 -23.33
CA GLU A 34 2.82 -5.19 -24.50
C GLU A 34 2.08 -3.95 -25.01
N ASN A 35 0.76 -3.88 -24.79
CA ASN A 35 -0.10 -2.80 -25.28
C ASN A 35 -0.91 -2.14 -24.15
N ARG A 36 -0.38 -2.16 -22.93
CA ARG A 36 -1.01 -1.48 -21.80
C ARG A 36 -0.79 0.02 -21.87
N GLU A 37 -1.73 0.78 -21.31
CA GLU A 37 -1.51 2.18 -21.01
C GLU A 37 -0.32 2.35 -20.03
N ILE A 38 0.31 3.52 -20.06
CA ILE A 38 1.43 3.82 -19.15
C ILE A 38 0.95 3.82 -17.69
N ASN A 39 -0.26 4.33 -17.43
CA ASN A 39 -0.83 4.43 -16.10
C ASN A 39 -1.95 3.39 -15.92
N VAL A 40 -1.65 2.27 -15.29
CA VAL A 40 -2.68 1.28 -14.94
C VAL A 40 -2.77 1.13 -13.43
N LYS A 41 -4.00 1.18 -12.92
CA LYS A 41 -4.28 0.99 -11.50
C LYS A 41 -4.10 -0.49 -11.14
N PRO A 42 -3.36 -0.81 -10.06
CA PRO A 42 -3.33 -2.17 -9.54
C PRO A 42 -4.71 -2.56 -8.99
N LYS A 43 -5.02 -3.86 -9.03
CA LYS A 43 -6.25 -4.44 -8.47
C LYS A 43 -6.11 -4.60 -6.96
N VAL A 44 -5.05 -5.27 -6.53
CA VAL A 44 -4.77 -5.60 -5.12
C VAL A 44 -3.33 -5.23 -4.79
N ILE A 45 -3.11 -4.77 -3.56
CA ILE A 45 -1.77 -4.57 -3.00
C ILE A 45 -1.68 -5.25 -1.63
N ASP A 46 -0.47 -5.63 -1.23
CA ASP A 46 -0.17 -6.11 0.11
C ASP A 46 0.72 -5.10 0.84
N ILE A 47 0.18 -4.53 1.92
CA ILE A 47 0.86 -3.55 2.75
C ILE A 47 1.25 -4.18 4.08
N LEU A 48 2.54 -4.13 4.37
CA LEU A 48 3.06 -4.41 5.70
C LEU A 48 2.98 -3.13 6.53
N ALA A 49 2.38 -3.21 7.71
CA ALA A 49 2.18 -2.06 8.61
C ALA A 49 2.29 -2.47 10.08
N ILE A 50 2.51 -1.49 10.95
CA ILE A 50 2.45 -1.67 12.41
C ILE A 50 1.14 -1.08 12.91
N ASN A 51 0.36 -1.89 13.62
CA ASN A 51 -0.93 -1.47 14.21
C ASN A 51 -0.74 -0.72 15.54
N GLU A 52 -1.84 -0.27 16.14
CA GLU A 52 -1.83 0.50 17.39
C GLU A 52 -1.26 -0.28 18.59
N ASP A 53 -1.36 -1.62 18.57
CA ASP A 53 -0.80 -2.50 19.60
C ASP A 53 0.71 -2.75 19.40
N GLY A 54 1.31 -2.24 18.33
CA GLY A 54 2.71 -2.49 17.97
C GLY A 54 2.93 -3.80 17.22
N ASN A 55 1.87 -4.47 16.76
CA ASN A 55 1.97 -5.70 15.97
C ASN A 55 2.27 -5.40 14.51
N LEU A 56 3.16 -6.21 13.91
CA LEU A 56 3.36 -6.21 12.47
C LEU A 56 2.21 -6.98 11.80
N VAL A 57 1.50 -6.33 10.89
CA VAL A 57 0.36 -6.88 10.15
C VAL A 57 0.59 -6.74 8.64
N SER A 58 0.23 -7.77 7.89
CA SER A 58 0.15 -7.71 6.42
C SER A 58 -1.33 -7.61 6.05
N ILE A 59 -1.64 -6.65 5.18
CA ILE A 59 -2.99 -6.34 4.73
C ILE A 59 -2.99 -6.41 3.21
N MET A 60 -3.55 -7.50 2.70
CA MET A 60 -3.76 -7.71 1.27
C MET A 60 -5.22 -7.41 0.92
N ASP A 61 -5.45 -6.31 0.19
CA ASP A 61 -6.79 -5.85 -0.16
C ASP A 61 -6.79 -5.05 -1.47
N GLU A 62 -7.96 -4.68 -1.96
CA GLU A 62 -8.10 -3.87 -3.17
C GLU A 62 -7.37 -2.54 -3.03
N ALA A 63 -6.59 -2.17 -4.05
CA ALA A 63 -5.65 -1.05 -3.95
C ALA A 63 -6.31 0.31 -3.64
N TRP A 64 -7.60 0.45 -3.98
CA TRP A 64 -8.35 1.69 -3.75
C TRP A 64 -8.77 1.90 -2.28
N THR A 65 -8.70 0.88 -1.43
CA THR A 65 -9.09 0.97 -0.02
C THR A 65 -8.00 1.61 0.86
N PHE A 66 -6.79 1.78 0.32
CA PHE A 66 -5.65 2.35 1.02
C PHE A 66 -5.48 3.84 0.71
N GLN A 67 -5.22 4.65 1.73
CA GLN A 67 -4.76 6.04 1.57
C GLN A 67 -3.45 6.26 2.33
N PHE A 68 -2.44 6.81 1.68
CA PHE A 68 -1.13 7.06 2.29
C PHE A 68 -0.98 8.53 2.67
N LEU A 69 -0.64 8.77 3.93
CA LEU A 69 -0.42 10.10 4.49
C LEU A 69 1.07 10.28 4.82
N PRO A 70 1.76 11.29 4.26
CA PRO A 70 3.17 11.51 4.56
C PRO A 70 3.35 11.93 6.03
N ILE A 71 4.39 11.40 6.68
CA ILE A 71 4.80 11.83 8.02
C ILE A 71 5.66 13.09 7.86
N ILE A 72 5.07 14.24 8.19
CA ILE A 72 5.75 15.53 8.12
C ILE A 72 6.30 15.86 9.51
N HIS A 73 7.63 15.93 9.62
CA HIS A 73 8.27 16.48 10.81
C HIS A 73 8.29 18.01 10.70
N LYS A 74 7.99 18.71 11.81
CA LYS A 74 8.25 20.15 11.85
C LYS A 74 9.78 20.36 11.76
N PRO A 75 10.23 21.35 10.98
CA PRO A 75 11.65 21.68 10.86
C PRO A 75 12.26 22.10 12.19
#